data_AF-A0A0A2BVI1-F1
#
_entry.id   AF-A0A0A2BVI1-F1
#
_cell.length_a   1.000
_cell.length_b   1.000
_cell.length_c   1.000
_cell.angle_alpha   90.00
_cell.angle_beta   90.00
_cell.angle_gamma   90.00
#
_symmetry.space_group_name_H-M   'P 1'
#
loop_
_entity.id
_entity.type
_entity.pdbx_description
1 polymer ?
#
loop_
_entity_poly.entity_id
_entity_poly.type
_entity_poly.pdbx_seq_one_letter_code
_entity_poly.pdbx_strand_id
1 'polypeptide(L)'
;MDLSEIKTISPLYNYWLSEQTDEDERERLLIANTDSKAVYLFKEEPYKWESLFQSISREIINGDNDSIRGMKVLLDTISISKRNEIIELFSCNGFFNEATIKQLSSISISEFQRKSKTNRLRFLRILLVIFTNPYGITIKRKKNHLYEFTGSFINNLRQRRFGFH
;
A
#
# COMPACT_ATOMS: atom_id res chain seq x y z
N MET A 1 -4.89 -19.58 1.96
CA MET A 1 -5.24 -18.15 2.02
C MET A 1 -4.91 -17.55 0.66
N ASP A 2 -5.90 -16.97 -0.01
CA ASP A 2 -5.67 -16.31 -1.28
C ASP A 2 -5.08 -14.92 -1.05
N LEU A 3 -3.81 -14.73 -1.42
CA LEU A 3 -3.12 -13.43 -1.29
C LEU A 3 -3.59 -12.42 -2.35
N SER A 4 -4.45 -12.84 -3.30
CA SER A 4 -5.05 -11.94 -4.28
C SER A 4 -6.06 -10.98 -3.63
N GLU A 5 -6.67 -11.39 -2.53
CA GLU A 5 -7.69 -10.62 -1.80
C GLU A 5 -7.09 -9.45 -1.00
N ILE A 6 -5.77 -9.43 -0.73
CA ILE A 6 -5.10 -8.33 0.00
C ILE A 6 -5.39 -6.97 -0.64
N LYS A 7 -5.51 -6.92 -1.97
CA LYS A 7 -5.79 -5.68 -2.70
C LYS A 7 -7.14 -5.06 -2.30
N THR A 8 -8.13 -5.87 -1.89
CA THR A 8 -9.48 -5.40 -1.54
C THR A 8 -9.52 -4.71 -0.18
N ILE A 9 -8.51 -4.96 0.67
CA ILE A 9 -8.34 -4.29 1.96
C ILE A 9 -7.76 -2.88 1.78
N SER A 10 -7.10 -2.60 0.65
CA SER A 10 -6.51 -1.29 0.43
C SER A 10 -7.57 -0.19 0.46
N PRO A 11 -7.34 0.94 1.15
CA PRO A 11 -8.22 2.10 1.07
C PRO A 11 -8.27 2.71 -0.34
N LEU A 12 -7.32 2.37 -1.22
CA LEU A 12 -7.30 2.80 -2.62
C LEU A 12 -7.93 1.78 -3.57
N TYR A 13 -8.47 0.66 -3.07
CA TYR A 13 -8.99 -0.40 -3.94
C TYR A 13 -10.02 0.11 -4.95
N ASN A 14 -11.04 0.83 -4.48
CA ASN A 14 -12.08 1.38 -5.34
C ASN A 14 -11.55 2.45 -6.30
N TYR A 15 -10.59 3.26 -5.85
CA TYR A 15 -9.93 4.26 -6.71
C TYR A 15 -9.19 3.62 -7.89
N TRP A 16 -8.52 2.48 -7.67
CA TRP A 16 -7.83 1.78 -8.76
C TRP A 16 -8.78 1.10 -9.75
N LEU A 17 -10.02 0.84 -9.33
CA LEU A 17 -11.08 0.31 -10.21
C LEU A 17 -11.85 1.41 -10.94
N SER A 18 -11.90 2.62 -10.39
CA SER A 18 -12.61 3.75 -11.00
C SER A 18 -11.89 4.34 -12.20
N GLU A 19 -12.46 5.39 -12.79
CA GLU A 19 -11.88 6.10 -13.94
C GLU A 19 -10.78 7.09 -13.54
N GLN A 20 -10.55 7.30 -12.23
CA GLN A 20 -9.54 8.21 -11.68
C GLN A 20 -9.74 9.66 -12.17
N THR A 21 -10.99 10.10 -12.18
CA THR A 21 -11.42 11.47 -12.47
C THR A 21 -11.07 12.43 -11.33
N ASP A 22 -11.26 13.73 -11.54
CA ASP A 22 -11.10 14.74 -10.49
C ASP A 22 -12.08 14.55 -9.31
N GLU A 23 -13.23 13.90 -9.54
CA GLU A 23 -14.15 13.52 -8.45
C GLU A 23 -13.58 12.34 -7.66
N ASP A 24 -13.14 11.28 -8.33
CA ASP A 24 -12.50 10.12 -7.68
C ASP A 24 -11.29 10.53 -6.83
N GLU A 25 -10.51 11.48 -7.36
CA GLU A 25 -9.35 12.03 -6.67
C GLU A 25 -9.76 12.83 -5.42
N ARG A 26 -10.83 13.63 -5.51
CA ARG A 26 -11.37 14.35 -4.36
C ARG A 26 -11.85 13.39 -3.29
N GLU A 27 -12.65 12.38 -3.65
CA GLU A 27 -13.15 11.36 -2.72
C GLU A 27 -12.01 10.63 -2.01
N ARG A 28 -10.99 10.20 -2.77
CA ARG A 28 -9.78 9.56 -2.23
C ARG A 28 -9.05 10.45 -1.23
N LEU A 29 -8.97 11.76 -1.50
CA LEU A 29 -8.27 12.70 -0.64
C LEU A 29 -9.02 13.01 0.67
N LEU A 30 -10.34 12.79 0.74
CA LEU A 30 -11.14 12.99 1.96
C LEU A 30 -10.69 12.09 3.13
N ILE A 31 -10.11 10.93 2.83
CA ILE A 31 -9.63 9.99 3.85
C ILE A 31 -8.17 10.20 4.24
N ALA A 32 -7.48 11.21 3.70
CA ALA A 32 -6.11 11.52 4.06
C ALA A 32 -6.01 12.11 5.48
N ASN A 33 -5.00 11.71 6.24
CA ASN A 33 -4.65 12.35 7.51
C ASN A 33 -3.64 13.47 7.27
N THR A 34 -4.12 14.72 7.26
CA THR A 34 -3.30 15.91 7.00
C THR A 34 -2.22 16.16 8.05
N ASP A 35 -2.38 15.60 9.24
CA ASP A 35 -1.43 15.80 10.35
C ASP A 35 -0.24 14.84 10.27
N SER A 36 -0.31 13.83 9.38
CA SER A 36 0.78 12.89 9.18
C SER A 36 1.96 13.54 8.44
N LYS A 37 3.17 13.37 8.98
CA LYS A 37 4.41 13.80 8.31
C LYS A 37 4.64 13.12 6.95
N ALA A 38 4.05 11.95 6.74
CA ALA A 38 4.18 11.18 5.51
C ALA A 38 2.96 11.33 4.58
N VAL A 39 2.01 12.23 4.89
CA VAL A 39 0.76 12.39 4.12
C VAL A 39 0.98 12.63 2.62
N TYR A 40 2.09 13.29 2.26
CA TYR A 40 2.47 13.51 0.87
C TYR A 40 2.53 12.20 0.06
N LEU A 41 2.94 11.09 0.68
CA LEU A 41 3.04 9.80 0.00
C LEU A 41 1.65 9.30 -0.42
N PHE A 42 0.63 9.54 0.40
CA PHE A 42 -0.75 9.18 0.06
C PHE A 42 -1.32 10.18 -0.95
N LYS A 43 -1.12 11.48 -0.74
CA LYS A 43 -1.71 12.54 -1.59
C LYS A 43 -1.11 12.57 -2.99
N GLU A 44 0.21 12.70 -3.09
CA GLU A 44 0.90 12.98 -4.35
C GLU A 44 1.35 11.70 -5.07
N GLU A 45 1.54 10.61 -4.32
CA GLU A 45 2.21 9.40 -4.80
C GLU A 45 1.35 8.13 -4.61
N PRO A 46 0.05 8.13 -4.99
CA PRO A 46 -0.88 7.06 -4.65
C PRO A 46 -0.44 5.69 -5.20
N TYR A 47 0.19 5.67 -6.38
CA TYR A 47 0.74 4.43 -6.97
C TYR A 47 1.85 3.82 -6.10
N LYS A 48 2.77 4.64 -5.59
CA LYS A 48 3.82 4.18 -4.67
C LYS A 48 3.20 3.70 -3.36
N TRP A 49 2.23 4.45 -2.84
CA TRP A 49 1.52 4.10 -1.62
C TRP A 49 0.88 2.71 -1.74
N GLU A 50 0.13 2.45 -2.80
CA GLU A 50 -0.52 1.16 -3.06
C GLU A 50 0.50 0.02 -3.19
N SER A 51 1.57 0.27 -3.96
CA SER A 51 2.65 -0.70 -4.15
C SER A 51 3.30 -1.07 -2.82
N LEU A 52 3.55 -0.08 -1.95
CA LEU A 52 4.10 -0.29 -0.61
C LEU A 52 3.12 -1.05 0.28
N PHE A 53 1.85 -0.65 0.31
CA PHE A 53 0.81 -1.30 1.11
C PHE A 53 0.70 -2.78 0.80
N GLN A 54 0.59 -3.12 -0.49
CA GLN A 54 0.48 -4.49 -0.97
C GLN A 54 1.75 -5.31 -0.73
N SER A 55 2.93 -4.69 -0.83
CA SER A 55 4.19 -5.36 -0.55
C SER A 55 4.37 -5.65 0.93
N ILE A 56 4.19 -4.63 1.78
CA ILE A 56 4.38 -4.72 3.21
C ILE A 56 3.40 -5.71 3.82
N SER A 57 2.14 -5.71 3.36
CA SER A 57 1.13 -6.69 3.81
C SER A 57 1.61 -8.13 3.59
N ARG A 58 2.17 -8.43 2.41
CA ARG A 58 2.69 -9.76 2.07
C ARG A 58 3.93 -10.12 2.86
N GLU A 59 4.83 -9.17 3.11
CA GLU A 59 6.01 -9.40 3.96
C GLU A 59 5.60 -9.73 5.41
N ILE A 60 4.62 -9.02 5.97
CA ILE A 60 4.09 -9.31 7.31
C ILE A 60 3.44 -10.70 7.36
N ILE A 61 2.64 -11.07 6.36
CA ILE A 61 2.05 -12.42 6.24
C ILE A 61 3.13 -13.50 6.19
N ASN A 62 4.26 -13.21 5.53
CA ASN A 62 5.41 -14.11 5.46
C ASN A 62 6.29 -14.09 6.72
N GLY A 63 5.91 -13.37 7.77
CA GLY A 63 6.59 -13.35 9.07
C GLY A 63 7.61 -12.24 9.28
N ASP A 64 7.73 -11.25 8.37
CA ASP A 64 8.62 -10.09 8.55
C ASP A 64 8.01 -9.05 9.49
N ASN A 65 8.22 -9.23 10.80
CA ASN A 65 7.73 -8.31 11.83
C ASN A 65 8.32 -6.89 11.71
N ASP A 66 9.49 -6.71 11.10
CA ASP A 66 10.04 -5.35 10.91
C ASP A 66 9.18 -4.53 9.93
N SER A 67 8.45 -5.20 9.03
CA SER A 67 7.57 -4.56 8.06
C SER A 67 6.32 -3.94 8.71
N ILE A 68 5.95 -4.36 9.93
CA ILE A 68 4.86 -3.76 10.74
C ILE A 68 5.09 -2.25 10.92
N ARG A 69 6.35 -1.85 11.10
CA ARG A 69 6.70 -0.43 11.22
C ARG A 69 6.35 0.36 9.96
N GLY A 70 6.68 -0.21 8.80
CA GLY A 70 6.33 0.39 7.50
C GLY A 70 4.81 0.48 7.32
N MET A 71 4.07 -0.56 7.73
CA MET A 71 2.61 -0.55 7.70
C MET A 71 2.04 0.56 8.57
N LYS A 72 2.53 0.72 9.81
CA LYS A 72 2.11 1.82 10.70
C LYS A 72 2.33 3.20 10.07
N VAL A 73 3.44 3.41 9.35
CA VAL A 73 3.68 4.67 8.64
C VAL A 73 2.66 4.89 7.53
N LEU A 74 2.35 3.87 6.72
CA LEU A 74 1.34 3.99 5.67
C LEU A 74 -0.06 4.25 6.24
N LEU A 75 -0.46 3.48 7.25
CA LEU A 75 -1.73 3.66 7.94
C LEU A 75 -1.82 5.02 8.65
N ASP A 76 -0.69 5.69 8.90
CA ASP A 76 -0.73 7.04 9.44
C ASP A 76 -1.20 8.09 8.47
N THR A 77 -0.91 7.89 7.18
CA THR A 77 -1.23 8.85 6.13
C THR A 77 -2.72 8.96 5.83
N ILE A 78 -3.53 8.09 6.43
CA ILE A 78 -5.00 8.03 6.31
C ILE A 78 -5.67 8.29 7.67
N SER A 79 -6.94 8.68 7.62
CA SER A 79 -7.74 9.01 8.79
C SER A 79 -7.83 7.86 9.79
N ILE A 80 -8.00 8.20 11.07
CA ILE A 80 -8.09 7.22 12.16
C ILE A 80 -9.25 6.24 11.91
N SER A 81 -10.39 6.74 11.40
CA SER A 81 -11.54 5.91 11.05
C SER A 81 -11.18 4.84 10.01
N LYS A 82 -10.57 5.26 8.89
CA LYS A 82 -10.17 4.34 7.82
C LYS A 82 -9.06 3.39 8.24
N ARG A 83 -8.14 3.84 9.09
CA ARG A 83 -7.11 3.00 9.71
C ARG A 83 -7.72 1.85 10.51
N ASN A 84 -8.69 2.14 11.37
CA ASN A 84 -9.32 1.12 12.20
C ASN A 84 -10.09 0.10 11.35
N GLU A 85 -10.81 0.57 10.33
CA GLU A 85 -11.49 -0.28 9.35
C GLU A 85 -10.51 -1.26 8.67
N ILE A 86 -9.36 -0.78 8.22
CA ILE A 86 -8.34 -1.64 7.58
C ILE A 86 -7.77 -2.68 8.56
N ILE A 87 -7.49 -2.28 9.80
CA ILE A 87 -6.98 -3.21 10.83
C ILE A 87 -8.02 -4.29 11.13
N GLU A 88 -9.30 -3.92 11.22
CA GLU A 88 -10.41 -4.86 11.38
C GLU A 88 -10.50 -5.81 10.19
N LEU A 89 -10.43 -5.31 8.95
CA LEU A 89 -10.42 -6.14 7.75
C LEU A 89 -9.25 -7.13 7.72
N PHE A 90 -8.05 -6.73 8.14
CA PHE A 90 -6.92 -7.66 8.26
C PHE A 90 -7.18 -8.76 9.28
N SER A 91 -7.85 -8.43 10.38
CA SER A 91 -8.22 -9.37 11.44
C SER A 91 -9.33 -10.33 10.98
N CYS A 92 -10.44 -9.82 10.46
CA CYS A 92 -11.60 -10.61 10.05
C CYS A 92 -11.28 -11.58 8.90
N ASN A 93 -10.42 -11.18 7.97
CA ASN A 93 -10.00 -12.04 6.86
C ASN A 93 -8.83 -12.98 7.23
N GLY A 94 -8.35 -12.94 8.48
CA GLY A 94 -7.28 -13.82 8.96
C GLY A 94 -5.92 -13.59 8.31
N PHE A 95 -5.68 -12.41 7.71
CA PHE A 95 -4.39 -12.08 7.11
C PHE A 95 -3.30 -11.86 8.16
N PHE A 96 -3.65 -11.21 9.27
CA PHE A 96 -2.73 -10.93 10.36
C PHE A 96 -3.17 -11.64 11.64
N ASN A 97 -2.21 -12.19 12.38
CA ASN A 97 -2.48 -12.80 13.67
C ASN A 97 -2.75 -11.73 14.75
N GLU A 98 -3.29 -12.17 15.89
CA GLU A 98 -3.66 -11.29 17.01
C GLU A 98 -2.48 -10.42 17.51
N ALA A 99 -1.27 -10.96 17.54
CA ALA A 99 -0.09 -10.22 17.97
C ALA A 99 0.26 -9.08 17.02
N THR A 100 0.17 -9.31 15.70
CA THR A 100 0.36 -8.29 14.67
C THR A 100 -0.73 -7.23 14.73
N ILE A 101 -2.00 -7.63 14.87
CA ILE A 101 -3.13 -6.70 15.03
C ILE A 101 -2.94 -5.83 16.27
N LYS A 102 -2.61 -6.43 17.42
CA LYS A 102 -2.33 -5.69 18.65
C LYS A 102 -1.18 -4.70 18.48
N GLN A 103 -0.13 -5.07 17.76
CA GLN A 103 0.97 -4.15 17.43
C GLN A 103 0.50 -3.01 16.54
N LEU A 104 -0.28 -3.27 15.49
CA LEU A 104 -0.80 -2.24 14.58
C LEU A 104 -1.73 -1.26 15.31
N SER A 105 -2.56 -1.76 16.23
CA SER A 105 -3.48 -0.97 17.05
C SER A 105 -2.79 -0.22 18.19
N SER A 106 -1.60 -0.63 18.64
CA SER A 106 -0.92 -0.03 19.78
C SER A 106 -0.04 1.18 19.43
N ILE A 107 -0.15 2.17 20.30
CA ILE A 107 0.63 3.40 20.60
C ILE A 107 1.52 4.02 19.50
N SER A 108 1.34 5.33 19.43
CA SER A 108 1.77 6.32 18.46
C SER A 108 3.14 6.16 17.79
N ILE A 109 3.15 6.60 16.54
CA ILE A 109 4.26 6.85 15.61
C ILE A 109 5.42 7.62 16.24
N SER A 110 5.17 8.36 17.33
CA SER A 110 6.20 9.04 18.11
C SER A 110 7.28 8.11 18.66
N GLU A 111 7.02 6.80 18.81
CA GLU A 111 8.03 5.82 19.23
C GLU A 111 8.95 5.33 18.09
N PHE A 112 8.78 5.83 16.86
CA PHE A 112 9.65 5.49 15.72
C PHE A 112 11.12 5.94 15.86
N GLN A 113 11.54 6.46 17.01
CA GLN A 113 12.93 6.89 17.24
C GLN A 113 13.94 5.73 17.27
N ARG A 114 13.53 4.46 17.39
CA ARG A 114 14.47 3.34 17.20
C ARG A 114 14.99 3.31 15.76
N LYS A 115 16.30 3.28 15.55
CA LYS A 115 16.88 3.09 14.20
C LYS A 115 16.47 1.70 13.68
N SER A 116 15.77 1.68 12.55
CA SER A 116 15.58 0.44 11.79
C SER A 116 16.94 -0.08 11.34
N LYS A 117 17.20 -1.40 11.43
CA LYS A 117 18.36 -1.99 10.77
C LYS A 117 18.21 -1.74 9.26
N THR A 118 19.15 -1.01 8.68
CA THR A 118 19.17 -0.71 7.25
C THR A 118 19.31 -2.00 6.46
N ASN A 119 18.18 -2.52 5.98
CA ASN A 119 18.15 -3.71 5.14
C ASN A 119 18.12 -3.28 3.66
N ARG A 120 19.31 -3.19 3.04
CA ARG A 120 19.46 -2.82 1.62
C ARG A 120 18.68 -3.75 0.69
N LEU A 121 18.57 -5.04 1.04
CA LEU A 121 17.79 -6.00 0.25
C LEU A 121 16.29 -5.66 0.30
N ARG A 122 15.75 -5.33 1.49
CA ARG A 122 14.36 -4.87 1.63
C ARG A 122 14.11 -3.61 0.80
N PHE A 123 15.02 -2.64 0.85
CA PHE A 123 14.92 -1.42 0.05
C PHE A 123 14.93 -1.72 -1.47
N LEU A 124 15.83 -2.57 -1.95
CA LEU A 124 15.89 -2.98 -3.35
C LEU A 124 14.61 -3.71 -3.78
N ARG A 125 14.06 -4.57 -2.92
CA ARG A 125 12.80 -5.29 -3.18
C ARG A 125 11.63 -4.32 -3.32
N ILE A 126 11.53 -3.34 -2.42
CA ILE A 126 10.53 -2.27 -2.50
C ILE A 126 10.67 -1.48 -3.81
N LEU A 127 11.89 -1.10 -4.18
CA LEU A 127 12.14 -0.36 -5.40
C LEU A 127 11.74 -1.19 -6.63
N LEU A 128 12.08 -2.48 -6.66
CA LEU A 128 11.69 -3.38 -7.72
C LEU A 128 10.16 -3.49 -7.83
N VAL A 129 9.45 -3.61 -6.72
CA VAL A 129 7.98 -3.65 -6.69
C VAL A 129 7.38 -2.39 -7.31
N ILE A 130 7.88 -1.20 -6.94
CA ILE A 130 7.39 0.07 -7.49
C ILE A 130 7.60 0.13 -9.01
N PHE A 131 8.75 -0.30 -9.52
CA PHE A 131 9.06 -0.18 -10.95
C PHE A 131 8.43 -1.28 -11.82
N THR A 132 8.11 -2.45 -11.24
CA THR A 132 7.62 -3.62 -12.00
C THR A 132 6.10 -3.81 -11.93
N ASN A 133 5.41 -3.09 -11.03
CA ASN A 133 3.96 -3.19 -10.85
C ASN A 133 3.45 -4.65 -10.73
N PRO A 134 4.00 -5.45 -9.80
CA PRO A 134 3.64 -6.86 -9.70
C PRO A 134 2.18 -7.04 -9.29
N TYR A 135 1.53 -6.01 -8.76
CA TYR A 135 0.15 -6.06 -8.27
C TYR A 135 -0.90 -5.66 -9.32
N GLY A 136 -0.47 -5.29 -10.52
CA GLY A 136 -1.40 -4.98 -11.62
C GLY A 136 -2.20 -3.70 -11.41
N ILE A 137 -1.63 -2.72 -10.72
CA ILE A 137 -2.23 -1.42 -10.48
C ILE A 137 -2.37 -0.70 -11.83
N THR A 138 -3.59 -0.29 -12.18
CA THR A 138 -3.85 0.35 -13.47
C THR A 138 -3.90 1.86 -13.31
N ILE A 139 -2.95 2.58 -13.91
CA ILE A 139 -2.89 4.05 -13.87
C ILE A 139 -3.60 4.59 -15.12
N LYS A 140 -4.82 5.11 -14.92
CA LYS A 140 -5.65 5.71 -15.98
C LYS A 140 -5.39 7.21 -16.13
N ARG A 141 -4.98 7.89 -15.05
CA ARG A 141 -4.54 9.29 -15.10
C ARG A 141 -3.24 9.49 -15.89
N LYS A 142 -2.93 10.76 -16.18
CA LYS A 142 -1.64 11.15 -16.77
C LYS A 142 -0.50 10.69 -15.85
N LYS A 143 0.45 9.96 -16.46
CA LYS A 143 1.65 9.48 -15.79
C LYS A 143 2.67 10.62 -15.69
N ASN A 144 3.20 10.82 -14.50
CA ASN A 144 4.11 11.92 -14.17
C ASN A 144 5.53 11.42 -13.86
N HIS A 145 5.68 10.15 -13.49
CA HIS A 145 6.98 9.62 -13.05
C HIS A 145 7.42 8.39 -13.83
N LEU A 146 8.74 8.23 -14.03
CA LEU A 146 9.34 7.14 -14.80
C LEU A 146 8.84 5.74 -14.36
N TYR A 147 8.72 5.52 -13.05
CA TYR A 147 8.29 4.23 -12.51
C TYR A 147 6.83 3.89 -12.84
N GLU A 148 5.97 4.89 -13.09
CA GLU A 148 4.57 4.68 -13.51
C GLU A 148 4.53 4.18 -14.96
N PHE A 149 5.42 4.71 -15.82
CA PHE A 149 5.58 4.26 -17.20
C PHE A 149 6.13 2.84 -17.25
N THR A 150 7.23 2.57 -16.53
CA THR A 150 7.84 1.22 -16.53
C THR A 150 6.89 0.19 -15.91
N GLY A 151 6.23 0.54 -14.81
CA GLY A 151 5.26 -0.35 -14.15
C GLY A 151 4.07 -0.68 -15.04
N SER A 152 3.53 0.32 -15.75
CA SER A 152 2.43 0.09 -16.71
C SER A 152 2.89 -0.76 -17.90
N PHE A 153 4.08 -0.49 -18.43
CA PHE A 153 4.64 -1.25 -19.54
C PHE A 153 4.84 -2.74 -19.19
N ILE A 154 5.47 -3.02 -18.04
CA ILE A 154 5.71 -4.38 -17.56
C ILE A 154 4.38 -5.09 -17.28
N ASN A 155 3.43 -4.42 -16.63
CA ASN A 155 2.11 -5.00 -16.38
C ASN A 155 1.38 -5.35 -17.68
N ASN A 156 1.42 -4.47 -18.69
CA ASN A 156 0.82 -4.72 -20.01
C ASN A 156 1.48 -5.90 -20.71
N LEU A 157 2.82 -6.01 -20.65
CA LEU A 157 3.53 -7.17 -21.19
C LEU A 157 3.10 -8.46 -20.50
N ARG A 158 2.95 -8.44 -19.17
CA ARG A 158 2.48 -9.59 -18.40
C ARG A 158 1.07 -9.99 -18.80
N GLN A 159 0.14 -9.04 -18.89
CA GLN A 159 -1.24 -9.31 -19.32
C GLN A 159 -1.29 -9.91 -20.74
N ARG A 160 -0.49 -9.39 -21.67
CA ARG A 160 -0.40 -9.94 -23.05
C ARG A 160 0.22 -11.33 -23.10
N ARG A 161 1.19 -11.63 -22.24
CA ARG A 161 1.91 -12.92 -22.23
C ARG A 161 1.15 -14.02 -21.51
N PHE A 162 0.31 -13.68 -20.54
CA PHE A 162 -0.44 -14.65 -19.71
C PHE A 162 -1.95 -14.65 -19.94
N GLY A 163 -2.46 -13.85 -20.90
CA GLY A 163 -3.78 -14.04 -21.52
C GLY A 163 -4.92 -14.34 -20.55
N PHE A 164 -5.27 -13.40 -19.68
CA PHE A 164 -6.63 -13.37 -19.11
C PHE A 164 -7.45 -12.42 -19.99
N HIS A 165 -8.17 -13.01 -20.94
CA HIS A 165 -9.33 -12.42 -21.60
C HIS A 165 -10.57 -12.67 -20.75
#